data_AF-A0A945MZW5-F1
#
_entry.id   AF-A0A945MZW5-F1
#
_cell.length_a   1.000
_cell.length_b   1.000
_cell.length_c   1.000
_cell.angle_alpha   90.00
_cell.angle_beta   90.00
_cell.angle_gamma   90.00
#
_symmetry.space_group_name_H-M   'P 1'
#
loop_
_entity.id
_entity.type
_entity.pdbx_description
1 polymer ?
#
loop_
_entity_poly.entity_id
_entity_poly.type
_entity_poly.pdbx_seq_one_letter_code
_entity_poly.pdbx_strand_id
1 'polypeptide(L)'
;MALEKTYKPAEVEAKHYARWENSGAFACGLSSEQGPKANSKPYTIVIPPPNVTGSLHMGHALNNTLQDILTRFHRMRGRDALWQPGMDHAGIATQMVVERQLAEDGLELDRGRRSSEEPTENRTLIGRDAFIDKVWEWKAESGGTITGQLRRLGASCDWSRERFTMDDGLSRAVRKVFVALHKEDLIYRDQRLVNWDPKFHTA
;
A
#
# COMPACT_ATOMS: atom_id res chain seq x y z
N MET A 1 -30.91 -16.87 24.74
CA MET A 1 -30.88 -16.61 23.27
C MET A 1 -31.03 -17.94 22.57
N ALA A 2 -31.99 -18.07 21.65
CA ALA A 2 -32.10 -19.26 20.81
C ALA A 2 -30.96 -19.26 19.78
N LEU A 3 -30.24 -20.37 19.65
CA LEU A 3 -29.24 -20.54 18.60
C LEU A 3 -29.94 -20.78 17.27
N GLU A 4 -29.67 -19.93 16.27
CA GLU A 4 -30.13 -20.20 14.91
C GLU A 4 -29.50 -21.49 14.36
N LYS A 5 -30.24 -22.20 13.52
CA LYS A 5 -29.78 -23.46 12.90
C LYS A 5 -28.66 -23.24 11.87
N THR A 6 -28.55 -22.04 11.31
CA THR A 6 -27.59 -21.69 10.26
C THR A 6 -26.65 -20.62 10.75
N TYR A 7 -25.34 -20.87 10.66
CA TYR A 7 -24.32 -19.85 10.93
C TYR A 7 -24.31 -18.82 9.79
N LYS A 8 -24.41 -17.53 10.16
CA LYS A 8 -24.35 -16.40 9.22
C LYS A 8 -23.09 -15.58 9.50
N PRO A 9 -21.98 -15.80 8.76
CA PRO A 9 -20.71 -15.14 9.03
C PRO A 9 -20.81 -13.61 9.00
N ALA A 10 -21.61 -13.06 8.09
CA ALA A 10 -21.81 -11.62 7.94
C ALA A 10 -22.37 -10.93 9.21
N GLU A 11 -23.16 -11.64 10.03
CA GLU A 11 -23.73 -11.11 11.27
C GLU A 11 -22.70 -11.09 12.43
N VAL A 12 -21.59 -11.83 12.27
CA VAL A 12 -20.57 -12.03 13.30
C VAL A 12 -19.29 -11.25 12.96
N GLU A 13 -18.74 -11.47 11.77
CA GLU A 13 -17.42 -10.97 11.38
C GLU A 13 -17.25 -9.46 11.53
N ALA A 14 -18.18 -8.67 10.97
CA ALA A 14 -18.08 -7.21 10.98
C ALA A 14 -18.10 -6.63 12.41
N LYS A 15 -18.99 -7.15 13.26
CA LYS A 15 -19.11 -6.75 14.66
C LYS A 15 -17.84 -7.08 15.45
N HIS A 16 -17.30 -8.29 15.28
CA HIS A 16 -16.11 -8.72 16.00
C HIS A 16 -14.86 -7.96 15.55
N TYR A 17 -14.71 -7.74 14.24
CA TYR A 17 -13.58 -6.98 13.72
C TYR A 17 -13.58 -5.55 14.24
N ALA A 18 -14.70 -4.85 14.14
CA ALA A 18 -14.85 -3.49 14.65
C ALA A 18 -14.51 -3.41 16.15
N ARG A 19 -14.95 -4.39 16.94
CA ARG A 19 -14.61 -4.45 18.38
C ARG A 19 -13.11 -4.60 18.61
N TRP A 20 -12.41 -5.47 17.88
CA TRP A 20 -10.96 -5.68 18.06
C TRP A 20 -10.14 -4.47 17.63
N GLU A 21 -10.50 -3.84 16.50
CA GLU A 21 -9.82 -2.64 16.02
C GLU A 21 -10.03 -1.48 17.00
N ASN A 22 -11.27 -1.23 17.43
CA ASN A 22 -11.61 -0.15 18.38
C ASN A 22 -10.97 -0.35 19.76
N SER A 23 -10.69 -1.59 20.17
CA SER A 23 -10.02 -1.85 21.45
C SER A 23 -8.50 -1.71 21.39
N GLY A 24 -7.90 -1.45 20.22
CA GLY A 24 -6.45 -1.42 20.05
C GLY A 24 -5.76 -2.78 20.19
N ALA A 25 -6.50 -3.89 20.08
CA ALA A 25 -5.97 -5.24 20.35
C ALA A 25 -4.88 -5.69 19.36
N PHE A 26 -4.70 -4.96 18.25
CA PHE A 26 -3.70 -5.25 17.23
C PHE A 26 -2.38 -4.49 17.43
N ALA A 27 -2.36 -3.49 18.31
CA ALA A 27 -1.19 -2.65 18.52
C ALA A 27 -0.03 -3.43 19.16
N CYS A 28 1.19 -3.12 18.75
CA CYS A 28 2.39 -3.58 19.46
C CYS A 28 2.78 -2.62 20.59
N GLY A 29 3.62 -3.07 21.53
CA GLY A 29 4.11 -2.26 22.64
C GLY A 29 3.06 -1.92 23.70
N LEU A 30 2.01 -2.74 23.82
CA LEU A 30 0.96 -2.56 24.84
C LEU A 30 1.51 -2.77 26.25
N SER A 31 0.97 -2.03 27.24
CA SER A 31 1.29 -2.27 28.65
C SER A 31 0.55 -3.52 29.17
N SER A 32 1.01 -4.07 30.30
CA SER A 32 0.63 -5.39 30.83
C SER A 32 -0.85 -5.61 31.15
N GLU A 33 -1.69 -4.58 31.13
CA GLU A 33 -3.14 -4.70 31.35
C GLU A 33 -3.93 -5.03 30.08
N GLN A 34 -3.39 -4.74 28.90
CA GLN A 34 -4.11 -4.85 27.61
C GLN A 34 -3.35 -5.69 26.57
N GLY A 35 -2.11 -6.09 26.86
CA GLY A 35 -1.28 -6.85 25.93
C GLY A 35 -0.02 -7.46 26.56
N PRO A 36 0.92 -7.95 25.74
CA PRO A 36 2.15 -8.57 26.21
C PRO A 36 2.92 -7.58 27.10
N LYS A 37 3.52 -8.06 28.20
CA LYS A 37 4.22 -7.20 29.16
C LYS A 37 5.23 -6.30 28.44
N ALA A 38 5.40 -5.07 28.93
CA ALA A 38 6.56 -4.25 28.56
C ALA A 38 7.83 -5.11 28.72
N ASN A 39 8.63 -5.23 27.65
CA ASN A 39 9.79 -6.15 27.48
C ASN A 39 9.49 -7.59 27.03
N SER A 40 8.31 -7.85 26.45
CA SER A 40 8.06 -9.12 25.77
C SER A 40 8.91 -9.25 24.50
N LYS A 41 9.27 -10.49 24.14
CA LYS A 41 10.15 -10.75 22.99
C LYS A 41 9.46 -10.34 21.68
N PRO A 42 10.02 -9.42 20.88
CA PRO A 42 9.33 -8.89 19.70
C PRO A 42 9.16 -9.96 18.63
N TYR A 43 8.06 -9.92 17.89
CA TYR A 43 7.82 -10.68 16.66
C TYR A 43 7.30 -9.72 15.59
N THR A 44 7.99 -9.61 14.46
CA THR A 44 7.65 -8.60 13.46
C THR A 44 7.51 -9.22 12.08
N ILE A 45 6.43 -8.84 11.41
CA ILE A 45 6.20 -9.08 9.98
C ILE A 45 5.90 -7.73 9.34
N VAL A 46 6.50 -7.45 8.19
CA VAL A 46 6.10 -6.33 7.33
C VAL A 46 5.20 -6.90 6.24
N ILE A 47 4.00 -6.34 6.09
CA ILE A 47 3.15 -6.72 4.96
C ILE A 47 3.92 -6.38 3.67
N PRO A 48 4.01 -7.28 2.68
CA PRO A 48 4.39 -6.88 1.33
C PRO A 48 3.37 -5.83 0.87
N PRO A 49 3.76 -4.55 0.77
CA PRO A 49 2.79 -3.48 0.62
C PRO A 49 2.09 -3.63 -0.75
N PRO A 50 0.76 -3.80 -0.81
CA PRO A 50 0.05 -3.87 -2.07
C PRO A 50 0.20 -2.57 -2.85
N ASN A 51 0.30 -2.70 -4.17
CA ASN A 51 0.36 -1.57 -5.09
C ASN A 51 -0.99 -0.84 -5.13
N VAL A 52 -0.97 0.50 -5.16
CA VAL A 52 -2.17 1.33 -5.34
C VAL A 52 -2.62 1.34 -6.81
N THR A 53 -2.98 0.16 -7.32
CA THR A 53 -3.38 -0.09 -8.72
C THR A 53 -4.78 -0.70 -8.83
N GLY A 54 -5.59 -0.61 -7.76
CA GLY A 54 -6.97 -1.08 -7.75
C GLY A 54 -7.30 -1.93 -6.53
N SER A 55 -7.87 -3.12 -6.76
CA SER A 55 -8.36 -4.04 -5.73
C SER A 55 -7.45 -5.25 -5.53
N LEU A 56 -7.47 -5.80 -4.31
CA LEU A 56 -6.83 -7.05 -3.98
C LEU A 56 -7.53 -8.24 -4.65
N HIS A 57 -6.78 -9.33 -4.83
CA HIS A 57 -7.21 -10.59 -5.45
C HIS A 57 -6.83 -11.79 -4.58
N MET A 58 -7.21 -13.02 -4.97
CA MET A 58 -6.99 -14.23 -4.14
C MET A 58 -5.54 -14.49 -3.71
N GLY A 59 -4.56 -14.18 -4.56
CA GLY A 59 -3.13 -14.21 -4.15
C GLY A 59 -2.81 -13.31 -2.94
N HIS A 60 -3.38 -12.10 -2.89
CA HIS A 60 -3.25 -11.23 -1.73
C HIS A 60 -3.95 -11.82 -0.50
N ALA A 61 -5.13 -12.42 -0.68
CA ALA A 61 -5.84 -13.07 0.42
C ALA A 61 -5.00 -14.20 1.04
N LEU A 62 -4.47 -15.10 0.22
CA LEU A 62 -3.58 -16.18 0.67
C LEU A 62 -2.35 -15.64 1.42
N ASN A 63 -1.64 -14.68 0.83
CA ASN A 63 -0.44 -14.10 1.42
C ASN A 63 -0.71 -13.46 2.80
N ASN A 64 -1.81 -12.70 2.92
CA ASN A 64 -2.16 -12.02 4.16
C ASN A 64 -2.70 -12.99 5.21
N THR A 65 -3.46 -14.01 4.82
CA THR A 65 -3.94 -15.04 5.76
C THR A 65 -2.77 -15.76 6.44
N LEU A 66 -1.72 -16.12 5.70
CA LEU A 66 -0.55 -16.78 6.29
C LEU A 66 0.18 -15.89 7.31
N GLN A 67 0.37 -14.61 6.98
CA GLN A 67 1.00 -13.65 7.89
C GLN A 67 0.13 -13.38 9.14
N ASP A 68 -1.19 -13.28 8.97
CA ASP A 68 -2.12 -13.06 10.08
C ASP A 68 -2.14 -14.25 11.05
N ILE A 69 -2.16 -15.49 10.53
CA ILE A 69 -2.06 -16.71 11.36
C ILE A 69 -0.81 -16.67 12.23
N LEU A 70 0.35 -16.38 11.65
CA LEU A 70 1.62 -16.31 12.38
C LEU A 70 1.62 -15.18 13.42
N THR A 71 1.12 -14.00 13.03
CA THR A 71 1.03 -12.83 13.92
C THR A 71 0.15 -13.15 15.13
N ARG A 72 -1.05 -13.69 14.90
CA ARG A 72 -1.97 -14.08 15.97
C ARG A 72 -1.37 -15.16 16.86
N PHE A 73 -0.78 -16.19 16.27
CA PHE A 73 -0.12 -17.27 17.02
C PHE A 73 0.96 -16.73 17.96
N HIS A 74 1.85 -15.87 17.46
CA HIS A 74 2.92 -15.29 18.27
C HIS A 74 2.42 -14.28 19.30
N ARG A 75 1.40 -13.48 18.97
CA ARG A 75 0.72 -12.58 19.92
C ARG A 75 0.12 -13.37 21.08
N MET A 76 -0.60 -14.47 20.79
CA MET A 76 -1.19 -15.36 21.80
C MET A 76 -0.14 -16.12 22.63
N ARG A 77 1.07 -16.33 22.08
CA ARG A 77 2.23 -16.87 22.80
C ARG A 77 2.91 -15.84 23.71
N GLY A 78 2.36 -14.64 23.85
CA GLY A 78 2.89 -13.58 24.71
C GLY A 78 4.06 -12.80 24.11
N ARG A 79 4.29 -12.89 22.79
CA ARG A 79 5.27 -12.03 22.10
C ARG A 79 4.66 -10.68 21.78
N ASP A 80 5.51 -9.66 21.76
CA ASP A 80 5.12 -8.33 21.27
C ASP A 80 5.08 -8.34 19.75
N ALA A 81 3.89 -8.61 19.19
CA ALA A 81 3.71 -8.87 17.77
C ALA A 81 3.33 -7.60 17.00
N LEU A 82 4.23 -7.15 16.12
CA LEU A 82 3.99 -6.11 15.13
C LEU A 82 3.78 -6.73 13.76
N TRP A 83 2.57 -6.61 13.22
CA TRP A 83 2.34 -6.77 11.79
C TRP A 83 2.14 -5.39 11.18
N GLN A 84 3.20 -4.89 10.54
CA GLN A 84 3.30 -3.52 10.04
C GLN A 84 2.54 -3.39 8.71
N PRO A 85 1.41 -2.65 8.66
CA PRO A 85 0.70 -2.43 7.41
C PRO A 85 1.35 -1.32 6.59
N GLY A 86 1.11 -1.35 5.29
CA GLY A 86 1.44 -0.25 4.39
C GLY A 86 1.06 -0.53 2.94
N MET A 87 1.21 0.48 2.09
CA MET A 87 0.90 0.44 0.66
C MET A 87 2.06 0.97 -0.16
N ASP A 88 2.15 0.49 -1.41
CA ASP A 88 3.18 0.93 -2.35
C ASP A 88 2.60 1.82 -3.45
N HIS A 89 3.21 2.98 -3.68
CA HIS A 89 2.95 3.87 -4.79
C HIS A 89 3.17 3.24 -6.17
N ALA A 90 3.95 2.16 -6.27
CA ALA A 90 4.18 1.35 -7.48
C ALA A 90 4.64 2.10 -8.75
N GLY A 91 5.06 3.36 -8.63
CA GLY A 91 5.60 4.19 -9.71
C GLY A 91 4.86 4.05 -11.04
N ILE A 92 5.51 3.39 -12.00
CA ILE A 92 5.01 3.18 -13.36
C ILE A 92 3.64 2.47 -13.40
N ALA A 93 3.39 1.52 -12.51
CA ALA A 93 2.14 0.76 -12.51
C ALA A 93 0.95 1.64 -12.15
N THR A 94 1.10 2.54 -11.18
CA THR A 94 0.06 3.51 -10.83
C THR A 94 -0.10 4.57 -11.93
N GLN A 95 1.01 5.03 -12.51
CA GLN A 95 0.96 5.94 -13.66
C GLN A 95 0.16 5.34 -14.84
N MET A 96 0.38 4.06 -15.15
CA MET A 96 -0.37 3.35 -16.20
C MET A 96 -1.88 3.32 -15.95
N VAL A 97 -2.29 3.07 -14.71
CA VAL A 97 -3.72 3.01 -14.36
C VAL A 97 -4.36 4.39 -14.47
N VAL A 98 -3.70 5.42 -13.93
CA VAL A 98 -4.21 6.80 -13.97
C VAL A 98 -4.27 7.32 -15.40
N GLU A 99 -3.25 7.06 -16.24
CA GLU A 99 -3.28 7.46 -17.65
C GLU A 99 -4.39 6.76 -18.43
N ARG A 100 -4.71 5.51 -18.10
CA ARG A 100 -5.84 4.81 -18.72
C ARG A 100 -7.18 5.45 -18.34
N GLN A 101 -7.37 5.83 -17.08
CA GLN A 101 -8.59 6.52 -16.62
C GLN A 101 -8.73 7.90 -17.27
N LEU A 102 -7.64 8.67 -17.30
CA LEU A 102 -7.62 9.96 -17.99
C LEU A 102 -8.01 9.79 -19.46
N ALA A 103 -7.50 8.76 -20.14
CA ALA A 103 -7.84 8.48 -21.53
C ALA A 103 -9.33 8.13 -21.73
N GLU A 104 -9.98 7.48 -20.76
CA GLU A 104 -11.43 7.21 -20.74
C GLU A 104 -12.23 8.50 -20.56
N ASP A 105 -11.68 9.48 -19.82
CA ASP A 105 -12.24 10.83 -19.63
C ASP A 105 -11.88 11.82 -20.77
N GLY A 106 -11.19 11.36 -21.82
CA GLY A 106 -10.74 12.20 -22.93
C GLY A 106 -9.59 13.15 -22.58
N LEU A 107 -8.86 12.86 -21.50
CA LEU A 107 -7.68 13.58 -21.03
C LEU A 107 -6.38 12.84 -21.38
N GLU A 108 -5.28 13.56 -21.48
CA GLU A 108 -3.96 12.98 -21.77
C GLU A 108 -2.84 13.80 -21.12
N LEU A 109 -1.84 13.13 -20.52
CA LEU A 109 -0.67 13.79 -19.94
C LEU A 109 0.20 14.40 -21.05
N ASP A 110 0.48 15.69 -20.95
CA ASP A 110 1.46 16.36 -21.79
C ASP A 110 2.89 15.90 -21.41
N ARG A 111 3.53 15.20 -22.35
CA ARG A 111 4.90 14.69 -22.23
C ARG A 111 5.89 15.48 -23.09
N GLY A 112 5.47 16.60 -23.67
CA GLY A 112 6.31 17.42 -24.56
C GLY A 112 6.62 16.72 -25.88
N ARG A 113 5.61 16.06 -26.50
CA ARG A 113 5.78 15.32 -27.77
C ARG A 113 6.52 16.17 -28.82
N ARG A 114 7.47 15.55 -29.53
CA ARG A 114 8.01 16.12 -30.78
C ARG A 114 6.91 16.07 -31.84
N SER A 115 6.88 17.06 -32.72
CA SER A 115 5.85 17.33 -33.74
C SER A 115 5.54 16.22 -34.77
N SER A 116 6.08 15.01 -34.61
CA SER A 116 5.95 13.89 -35.56
C SER A 116 4.98 12.80 -35.13
N GLU A 117 4.40 12.87 -33.93
CA GLU A 117 3.35 11.95 -33.48
C GLU A 117 2.00 12.62 -33.69
N GLU A 118 1.15 12.04 -34.54
CA GLU A 118 -0.19 12.56 -34.79
C GLU A 118 -0.95 12.75 -33.46
N PRO A 119 -1.64 13.88 -33.27
CA PRO A 119 -2.53 14.06 -32.14
C PRO A 119 -3.51 12.89 -32.11
N THR A 120 -3.66 12.25 -30.97
CA THR A 120 -4.80 11.38 -30.72
C THR A 120 -6.03 12.29 -30.78
N GLU A 121 -6.70 12.33 -31.94
CA GLU A 121 -7.78 13.27 -32.24
C GLU A 121 -8.78 13.32 -31.08
N ASN A 122 -9.07 14.53 -30.58
CA ASN A 122 -10.06 14.88 -29.54
C ASN A 122 -9.70 14.67 -28.05
N ARG A 123 -8.42 14.57 -27.65
CA ARG A 123 -8.04 14.60 -26.21
C ARG A 123 -7.55 15.95 -25.72
N THR A 124 -7.89 16.30 -24.48
CA THR A 124 -7.39 17.51 -23.80
C THR A 124 -6.10 17.20 -23.04
N LEU A 125 -5.05 17.98 -23.30
CA LEU A 125 -3.76 17.81 -22.62
C LEU A 125 -3.78 18.39 -21.21
N ILE A 126 -3.19 17.66 -20.25
CA ILE A 126 -2.98 18.13 -18.87
C ILE A 126 -1.48 18.17 -18.54
N GLY A 127 -1.06 19.16 -17.76
CA GLY A 127 0.32 19.27 -17.31
C GLY A 127 0.67 18.32 -16.16
N ARG A 128 1.96 18.31 -15.80
CA ARG A 128 2.52 17.48 -14.71
C ARG A 128 1.80 17.65 -13.37
N ASP A 129 1.54 18.89 -12.95
CA ASP A 129 0.98 19.14 -11.62
C ASP A 129 -0.45 18.61 -11.52
N ALA A 130 -1.29 18.89 -12.52
CA ALA A 130 -2.65 18.35 -12.62
C ALA A 130 -2.66 16.80 -12.67
N PHE A 131 -1.67 16.20 -13.33
CA PHE A 131 -1.52 14.75 -13.35
C PHE A 131 -1.12 14.19 -11.98
N ILE A 132 -0.21 14.85 -11.25
CA ILE A 132 0.18 14.44 -9.90
C ILE A 132 -1.03 14.50 -8.96
N ASP A 133 -1.87 15.53 -9.07
CA ASP A 133 -3.11 15.62 -8.29
C ASP A 133 -4.03 14.42 -8.57
N LYS A 134 -4.20 14.04 -9.84
CA LYS A 134 -4.97 12.84 -10.23
C LYS A 134 -4.39 11.55 -9.66
N VAL A 135 -3.07 11.42 -9.61
CA VAL A 135 -2.40 10.26 -8.98
C VAL A 135 -2.69 10.19 -7.48
N TRP A 136 -2.74 11.32 -6.78
CA TRP A 136 -3.07 11.36 -5.36
C TRP A 136 -4.55 11.08 -5.08
N GLU A 137 -5.46 11.57 -5.91
CA GLU A 137 -6.88 11.22 -5.88
C GLU A 137 -7.06 9.70 -6.00
N TRP A 138 -6.41 9.10 -7.02
CA TRP A 138 -6.44 7.66 -7.23
C TRP A 138 -5.85 6.87 -6.05
N LYS A 139 -4.74 7.35 -5.48
CA LYS A 139 -4.13 6.73 -4.28
C LYS A 139 -5.11 6.69 -3.12
N ALA A 140 -5.92 7.74 -2.92
CA ALA A 140 -6.90 7.78 -1.84
C ALA A 140 -8.02 6.75 -2.06
N GLU A 141 -8.53 6.65 -3.29
CA GLU A 141 -9.56 5.68 -3.66
C GLU A 141 -9.05 4.23 -3.55
N SER A 142 -7.97 3.90 -4.27
CA SER A 142 -7.40 2.56 -4.28
C SER A 142 -6.93 2.14 -2.89
N GLY A 143 -6.29 3.06 -2.15
CA GLY A 143 -5.84 2.79 -0.79
C GLY A 143 -7.01 2.50 0.16
N GLY A 144 -8.09 3.28 0.09
CA GLY A 144 -9.30 3.04 0.87
C GLY A 144 -9.92 1.66 0.60
N THR A 145 -10.00 1.27 -0.66
CA THR A 145 -10.49 -0.07 -1.06
C THR A 145 -9.59 -1.18 -0.54
N ILE A 146 -8.27 -1.08 -0.73
CA ILE A 146 -7.29 -2.08 -0.26
C ILE A 146 -7.40 -2.28 1.25
N THR A 147 -7.38 -1.21 2.03
CA THR A 147 -7.44 -1.33 3.49
C THR A 147 -8.80 -1.86 3.92
N GLY A 148 -9.89 -1.48 3.25
CA GLY A 148 -11.23 -2.06 3.46
C GLY A 148 -11.28 -3.58 3.22
N GLN A 149 -10.65 -4.07 2.15
CA GLN A 149 -10.58 -5.50 1.84
C GLN A 149 -9.76 -6.27 2.90
N LEU A 150 -8.61 -5.74 3.33
CA LEU A 150 -7.80 -6.37 4.39
C LEU A 150 -8.56 -6.42 5.73
N ARG A 151 -9.27 -5.34 6.08
CA ARG A 151 -10.15 -5.33 7.26
C ARG A 151 -11.26 -6.36 7.14
N ARG A 152 -11.89 -6.47 5.97
CA ARG A 152 -12.96 -7.45 5.72
C ARG A 152 -12.45 -8.89 5.83
N LEU A 153 -11.22 -9.16 5.42
CA LEU A 153 -10.53 -10.44 5.58
C LEU A 153 -10.14 -10.75 7.04
N GLY A 154 -10.25 -9.76 7.94
CA GLY A 154 -9.92 -9.94 9.36
C GLY A 154 -8.46 -9.71 9.69
N ALA A 155 -7.68 -9.00 8.87
CA ALA A 155 -6.26 -8.76 9.13
C ALA A 155 -6.03 -8.05 10.47
N SER A 156 -5.16 -8.61 11.33
CA SER A 156 -4.81 -8.06 12.65
C SER A 156 -3.55 -7.17 12.65
N CYS A 157 -3.37 -6.40 11.58
CA CYS A 157 -2.31 -5.40 11.43
C CYS A 157 -2.42 -4.28 12.46
N ASP A 158 -1.29 -3.68 12.81
CA ASP A 158 -1.27 -2.44 13.60
C ASP A 158 -1.59 -1.23 12.71
N TRP A 159 -2.88 -0.99 12.44
CA TRP A 159 -3.35 0.08 11.57
C TRP A 159 -2.94 1.48 12.03
N SER A 160 -2.64 1.68 13.32
CA SER A 160 -2.15 2.96 13.84
C SER A 160 -0.78 3.35 13.27
N ARG A 161 -0.06 2.37 12.69
CA ARG A 161 1.29 2.52 12.14
C ARG A 161 1.32 2.47 10.62
N GLU A 162 0.18 2.49 9.93
CA GLU A 162 0.12 2.36 8.47
C GLU A 162 1.11 3.29 7.75
N ARG A 163 1.82 2.74 6.76
CA ARG A 163 2.83 3.44 5.96
C ARG A 163 2.46 3.50 4.50
N PHE A 164 2.97 4.51 3.82
CA PHE A 164 2.88 4.62 2.36
C PHE A 164 4.27 4.95 1.82
N THR A 165 4.71 4.33 0.73
CA THR A 165 6.10 4.48 0.27
C THR A 165 6.51 5.91 -0.09
N MET A 166 5.56 6.79 -0.45
CA MET A 166 5.80 8.23 -0.60
C MET A 166 5.37 9.07 0.61
N ASP A 167 5.10 8.48 1.78
CA ASP A 167 4.91 9.26 3.00
C ASP A 167 6.20 9.98 3.42
N ASP A 168 6.06 11.00 4.27
CA ASP A 168 7.17 11.82 4.74
C ASP A 168 8.30 11.02 5.40
N GLY A 169 7.95 9.95 6.11
CA GLY A 169 8.90 9.11 6.83
C GLY A 169 9.74 8.26 5.87
N LEU A 170 9.07 7.54 4.97
CA LEU A 170 9.71 6.65 4.00
C LEU A 170 10.44 7.45 2.91
N SER A 171 9.90 8.59 2.47
CA SER A 171 10.59 9.49 1.53
C SER A 171 11.93 10.01 2.10
N ARG A 172 11.97 10.35 3.39
CA ARG A 172 13.22 10.71 4.07
C ARG A 172 14.19 9.53 4.16
N ALA A 173 13.68 8.31 4.40
CA ALA A 173 14.52 7.11 4.45
C ALA A 173 15.20 6.85 3.10
N VAL A 174 14.45 6.91 1.99
CA VAL A 174 14.99 6.76 0.63
C VAL A 174 16.05 7.82 0.35
N ARG A 175 15.76 9.10 0.66
CA ARG A 175 16.73 10.20 0.47
C ARG A 175 18.01 9.97 1.27
N LYS A 176 17.90 9.52 2.53
CA LYS A 176 19.07 9.22 3.38
C LYS A 176 19.92 8.12 2.76
N VAL A 177 19.30 7.01 2.33
CA VAL A 177 20.02 5.88 1.71
C VAL A 177 20.68 6.30 0.41
N PHE A 178 19.97 7.03 -0.46
CA PHE A 178 20.53 7.55 -1.70
C PHE A 178 21.78 8.41 -1.44
N VAL A 179 21.70 9.36 -0.50
CA VAL A 179 22.84 10.25 -0.17
C VAL A 179 24.00 9.46 0.45
N ALA A 180 23.73 8.45 1.28
CA ALA A 180 24.76 7.60 1.86
C ALA A 180 25.49 6.80 0.77
N LEU A 181 24.74 6.09 -0.09
CA LEU A 181 25.30 5.29 -1.18
C LEU A 181 26.04 6.16 -2.21
N HIS A 182 25.58 7.38 -2.47
CA HIS A 182 26.30 8.35 -3.30
C HIS A 182 27.62 8.80 -2.66
N LYS A 183 27.66 9.02 -1.33
CA LYS A 183 28.90 9.38 -0.61
C LYS A 183 29.90 8.23 -0.50
N GLU A 184 29.42 7.00 -0.62
CA GLU A 184 30.23 5.78 -0.66
C GLU A 184 30.68 5.43 -2.09
N ASP A 185 30.46 6.32 -3.07
CA ASP A 185 30.76 6.12 -4.50
C ASP A 185 30.06 4.90 -5.13
N LEU A 186 28.96 4.41 -4.52
CA LEU A 186 28.13 3.30 -5.00
C LEU A 186 27.01 3.75 -5.94
N ILE A 187 26.63 5.02 -5.92
CA ILE A 187 25.69 5.64 -6.86
C ILE A 187 26.43 6.70 -7.67
N TYR A 188 26.34 6.61 -8.99
CA TYR A 188 26.95 7.53 -9.94
C TYR A 188 26.01 7.84 -11.10
N ARG A 189 26.37 8.84 -11.92
CA ARG A 189 25.67 9.22 -13.15
C ARG A 189 26.58 8.99 -14.34
N ASP A 190 26.08 8.30 -15.35
CA ASP A 190 26.84 7.97 -16.56
C ASP A 190 25.90 7.83 -17.77
N GLN A 191 26.46 7.81 -18.98
CA GLN A 191 25.74 7.51 -20.21
C GLN A 191 25.91 6.03 -20.53
N ARG A 192 24.87 5.24 -20.27
CA ARG A 192 24.85 3.80 -20.51
C ARG A 192 23.74 3.44 -21.48
N LEU A 193 23.93 2.33 -22.20
CA LEU A 193 22.84 1.70 -22.92
C LEU A 193 21.82 1.19 -21.88
N VAL A 194 20.57 1.59 -22.02
CA VAL A 194 19.46 1.24 -21.13
C VAL A 194 18.25 0.80 -21.95
N ASN A 195 17.35 0.04 -21.32
CA ASN A 195 16.09 -0.35 -21.93
C ASN A 195 15.12 0.83 -21.85
N TRP A 196 14.91 1.53 -22.97
CA TRP A 196 14.02 2.69 -23.02
C TRP A 196 12.62 2.30 -23.50
N ASP A 197 11.59 2.72 -22.77
CA ASP A 197 10.20 2.61 -23.20
C ASP A 197 9.76 3.88 -23.95
N PRO A 198 9.52 3.81 -25.28
CA PRO A 198 9.12 4.97 -26.08
C PRO A 198 7.68 5.42 -25.83
N LYS A 199 6.86 4.65 -25.11
CA LYS A 199 5.49 5.05 -24.74
C LYS A 199 5.48 5.82 -23.42
N PHE A 200 6.17 5.30 -22.41
CA PHE A 200 6.19 5.92 -21.08
C PHE A 200 7.32 6.93 -20.88
N HIS A 201 8.23 7.03 -21.84
CA HIS A 201 9.36 7.98 -21.85
C HIS A 201 10.24 7.83 -20.60
N THR A 202 10.54 6.58 -20.24
CA THR A 202 11.43 6.23 -19.12
C THR A 202 12.32 5.06 -19.49
N ALA A 203 13.50 5.01 -18.86
CA ALA A 203 14.35 3.82 -18.83
C ALA A 203 13.84 2.81 -17.77
#